data_AF-A0A087L5Y2-F1
#
_entry.id   AF-A0A087L5Y2-F1
#
_cell.length_a   1.000
_cell.length_b   1.000
_cell.length_c   1.000
_cell.angle_alpha   90.00
_cell.angle_beta   90.00
_cell.angle_gamma   90.00
#
_symmetry.space_group_name_H-M   'P 1'
#
loop_
_entity.id
_entity.type
_entity.pdbx_description
1 polymer ?
#
loop_
_entity_poly.entity_id
_entity_poly.type
_entity_poly.pdbx_seq_one_letter_code
_entity_poly.pdbx_strand_id
1 'polypeptide(L)'
;MSLFNKIKSAYNKNQALQEEGKQQLLKGELGLKKTFWGYWFLIMLVINVLLFFTEKRFHILFLNAASLYVGVTALIAIKNTINGTNKFWGITALVIVSLSVLVDALAFVGIVFEKYIDAL
;
A
#
# COMPACT_ATOMS: atom_id res chain seq x y z
N MET A 1 -32.13 22.61 6.13
CA MET A 1 -30.69 22.29 6.27
C MET A 1 -30.00 22.53 4.92
N SER A 2 -28.92 23.32 4.90
CA SER A 2 -28.17 23.65 3.68
C SER A 2 -27.52 22.40 3.05
N LEU A 3 -27.44 22.35 1.72
CA LEU A 3 -26.70 21.33 0.96
C LEU A 3 -25.24 21.21 1.44
N PHE A 4 -24.62 22.31 1.86
CA PHE A 4 -23.29 22.32 2.46
C PHE A 4 -23.21 21.51 3.77
N ASN A 5 -24.25 21.54 4.61
CA ASN A 5 -24.27 20.76 5.85
C ASN A 5 -24.46 19.27 5.58
N LYS A 6 -25.19 18.90 4.52
CA LYS A 6 -25.28 17.50 4.06
C LYS A 6 -23.95 17.00 3.49
N ILE A 7 -23.25 17.81 2.70
CA ILE A 7 -21.94 17.44 2.14
C ILE A 7 -20.90 17.31 3.25
N LYS A 8 -20.86 18.25 4.21
CA LYS A 8 -19.92 18.21 5.35
C LYS A 8 -20.16 17.01 6.27
N SER A 9 -21.42 16.68 6.55
CA SER A 9 -21.76 15.49 7.37
C SER A 9 -21.47 14.17 6.64
N ALA A 10 -21.70 14.10 5.33
CA ALA A 10 -21.31 12.94 4.52
C ALA A 10 -19.79 12.77 4.45
N TYR A 11 -19.03 13.86 4.26
CA TYR A 11 -17.57 13.84 4.26
C TYR A 11 -17.01 13.34 5.60
N ASN A 12 -17.49 13.89 6.72
CA ASN A 12 -17.03 13.49 8.05
C ASN A 12 -17.39 12.03 8.36
N LYS A 13 -18.58 11.57 7.96
CA LYS A 13 -18.98 10.17 8.12
C LYS A 13 -18.11 9.22 7.30
N ASN A 14 -17.78 9.61 6.06
CA ASN A 14 -16.92 8.81 5.19
C ASN A 14 -15.45 8.80 5.67
N GLN A 15 -14.95 9.91 6.23
CA GLN A 15 -13.62 9.93 6.86
C GLN A 15 -13.54 9.00 8.07
N ALA A 16 -14.53 9.03 8.97
CA ALA A 16 -14.58 8.14 10.12
C ALA A 16 -14.58 6.67 9.69
N LEU A 17 -15.37 6.31 8.67
CA LEU A 17 -15.40 4.96 8.10
C LEU A 17 -14.05 4.55 7.50
N GLN A 18 -13.34 5.50 6.87
CA GLN A 18 -12.05 5.24 6.24
C GLN A 18 -10.93 5.07 7.28
N GLU A 19 -10.98 5.84 8.37
CA GLU A 19 -10.06 5.66 9.50
C GLU A 19 -10.31 4.35 10.24
N GLU A 20 -11.57 3.99 10.50
CA GLU A 20 -11.94 2.69 11.07
C GLU A 20 -11.44 1.54 10.19
N GLY A 21 -11.65 1.60 8.88
CA GLY A 21 -11.18 0.59 7.94
C GLY A 21 -9.64 0.46 7.91
N LYS A 22 -8.91 1.59 7.96
CA LYS A 22 -7.44 1.58 8.08
C LYS A 22 -6.98 0.96 9.39
N GLN A 23 -7.63 1.30 10.50
CA GLN A 23 -7.29 0.74 11.81
C GLN A 23 -7.58 -0.77 11.88
N GLN A 24 -8.71 -1.24 11.34
CA GLN A 24 -9.04 -2.66 11.25
C GLN A 24 -8.02 -3.44 10.40
N LEU A 25 -7.55 -2.83 9.30
CA LEU A 25 -6.51 -3.41 8.45
C LEU A 25 -5.18 -3.53 9.18
N LEU A 26 -4.75 -2.47 9.87
CA LEU A 26 -3.52 -2.46 10.65
C LEU A 26 -3.59 -3.38 11.87
N LYS A 27 -4.75 -3.55 12.51
CA LYS A 27 -4.96 -4.50 13.60
C LYS A 27 -5.00 -5.96 13.16
N GLY A 28 -5.08 -6.22 11.85
CA GLY A 28 -5.15 -7.57 11.30
C GLY A 28 -6.52 -8.23 11.44
N GLU A 29 -7.57 -7.47 11.77
CA GLU A 29 -8.95 -7.98 11.94
C GLU A 29 -9.57 -8.42 10.60
N LEU A 30 -9.04 -7.94 9.47
CA LEU A 30 -9.48 -8.36 8.13
C LEU A 30 -9.04 -9.80 7.78
N GLY A 31 -8.05 -10.34 8.49
CA GLY A 31 -7.49 -11.67 8.25
C GLY A 31 -6.57 -11.74 7.02
N LEU A 32 -5.64 -12.70 7.06
CA LEU A 32 -4.53 -12.83 6.12
C LEU A 32 -4.96 -12.81 4.64
N LYS A 33 -6.00 -13.57 4.27
CA LYS A 33 -6.46 -13.69 2.87
C LYS A 33 -6.91 -12.35 2.31
N LYS A 34 -7.69 -11.57 3.08
CA LYS A 34 -8.22 -10.28 2.61
C LYS A 34 -7.12 -9.23 2.53
N THR A 35 -6.22 -9.19 3.51
CA THR A 35 -5.08 -8.27 3.52
C THR A 35 -4.13 -8.56 2.35
N PHE A 36 -3.79 -9.83 2.12
CA PHE A 36 -2.84 -10.19 1.06
C PHE A 36 -3.46 -10.06 -0.35
N TRP A 37 -4.58 -10.74 -0.61
CA TRP A 37 -5.18 -10.75 -1.96
C TRP A 37 -6.00 -9.51 -2.27
N GLY A 38 -6.74 -8.99 -1.29
CA GLY A 38 -7.70 -7.90 -1.51
C GLY A 38 -7.08 -6.52 -1.40
N TYR A 39 -6.18 -6.30 -0.44
CA TYR A 39 -5.52 -5.01 -0.27
C TYR A 39 -4.18 -4.95 -1.01
N TRP A 40 -3.20 -5.74 -0.60
CA TRP A 40 -1.84 -5.61 -1.13
C TRP A 40 -1.77 -5.97 -2.62
N PHE A 41 -2.19 -7.18 -3.00
CA PHE A 41 -2.06 -7.67 -4.36
C PHE A 41 -2.86 -6.82 -5.36
N LEU A 42 -4.10 -6.46 -5.01
CA LEU A 42 -4.97 -5.68 -5.90
C LEU A 42 -4.42 -4.27 -6.11
N ILE A 43 -3.96 -3.60 -5.05
CA ILE A 43 -3.35 -2.27 -5.18
C ILE A 43 -2.03 -2.35 -5.95
N MET A 44 -1.18 -3.35 -5.69
CA MET A 44 0.06 -3.52 -6.46
C MET A 44 -0.21 -3.80 -7.93
N LEU A 45 -1.25 -4.56 -8.26
CA LEU A 45 -1.64 -4.79 -9.65
C LEU A 45 -2.02 -3.48 -10.33
N VAL A 46 -2.82 -2.63 -9.68
CA VAL A 46 -3.18 -1.31 -10.21
C VAL A 46 -1.94 -0.42 -10.39
N ILE A 47 -1.03 -0.38 -9.40
CA ILE A 47 0.20 0.41 -9.48
C ILE A 47 1.08 -0.06 -10.65
N ASN A 48 1.24 -1.37 -10.82
CA ASN A 48 2.04 -1.94 -11.92
C ASN A 48 1.43 -1.63 -13.30
N VAL A 49 0.10 -1.71 -13.42
CA VAL A 49 -0.60 -1.31 -14.65
C VAL A 49 -0.38 0.18 -14.92
N LEU A 50 -0.50 1.04 -13.91
CA LEU A 50 -0.26 2.48 -14.07
C LEU A 50 1.20 2.79 -14.43
N LEU A 51 2.17 2.08 -13.84
CA LEU A 51 3.58 2.21 -14.19
C LEU A 51 3.82 1.89 -15.66
N PHE A 52 3.16 0.86 -16.21
CA PHE A 52 3.27 0.50 -17.63
C PHE A 52 2.82 1.61 -18.57
N PHE A 53 1.79 2.37 -18.20
CA PHE A 53 1.28 3.50 -19.02
C PHE A 53 1.98 4.84 -18.74
N THR A 54 2.93 4.88 -17.80
CA THR A 54 3.53 6.12 -17.33
C THR A 54 4.94 6.31 -17.88
N GLU A 55 5.11 7.30 -18.75
CA GLU A 55 6.44 7.67 -19.28
C GLU A 55 7.10 8.81 -18.48
N LYS A 56 6.33 9.58 -17.72
CA LYS A 56 6.85 10.74 -16.97
C LYS A 56 7.59 10.31 -15.71
N ARG A 57 8.90 10.61 -15.63
CA ARG A 57 9.77 10.34 -14.45
C ARG A 57 9.14 10.72 -13.10
N PHE A 58 8.46 11.87 -13.00
CA PHE A 58 7.81 12.30 -11.75
C PHE A 58 6.69 11.34 -11.30
N HIS A 59 5.88 10.85 -12.24
CA HIS A 59 4.80 9.92 -11.93
C HIS A 59 5.34 8.53 -11.57
N ILE A 60 6.46 8.11 -12.19
CA ILE A 60 7.17 6.87 -11.83
C ILE A 60 7.66 6.93 -10.37
N LEU A 61 8.30 8.04 -9.97
CA LEU A 61 8.73 8.25 -8.58
C LEU A 61 7.55 8.21 -7.60
N PHE A 62 6.43 8.87 -7.95
CA PHE A 62 5.23 8.87 -7.11
C PHE A 62 4.62 7.48 -6.98
N LEU A 63 4.54 6.72 -8.07
CA LEU A 63 4.02 5.35 -8.07
C LEU A 63 4.91 4.39 -7.26
N ASN A 64 6.24 4.51 -7.37
CA ASN A 64 7.16 3.72 -6.53
C ASN A 64 7.03 4.08 -5.04
N ALA A 65 6.91 5.37 -4.70
CA ALA A 65 6.68 5.78 -3.32
C ALA A 65 5.34 5.23 -2.79
N ALA A 66 4.30 5.23 -3.62
CA ALA A 66 3.00 4.65 -3.28
C ALA A 66 3.10 3.12 -3.10
N SER A 67 3.83 2.42 -3.97
CA SER A 67 4.00 0.96 -3.86
C SER A 67 4.75 0.58 -2.59
N LEU A 68 5.81 1.33 -2.23
CA LEU A 68 6.52 1.19 -0.96
C LEU A 68 5.59 1.39 0.24
N TYR A 69 4.77 2.44 0.24
CA TYR A 69 3.81 2.69 1.32
C TYR A 69 2.81 1.54 1.47
N VAL A 70 2.26 1.05 0.35
CA VAL A 70 1.31 -0.07 0.33
C VAL A 70 1.98 -1.36 0.81
N GLY A 71 3.21 -1.62 0.38
CA GLY A 71 3.99 -2.78 0.81
C GLY A 71 4.29 -2.77 2.30
N VAL A 72 4.75 -1.63 2.86
CA VAL A 72 5.03 -1.49 4.30
C VAL A 72 3.76 -1.65 5.13
N THR A 73 2.65 -1.01 4.72
CA THR A 73 1.37 -1.14 5.44
C THR A 73 0.85 -2.58 5.39
N ALA A 74 1.00 -3.27 4.26
CA ALA A 74 0.67 -4.68 4.12
C ALA A 74 1.55 -5.57 5.01
N LEU A 75 2.85 -5.31 5.15
CA LEU A 75 3.72 -6.06 6.05
C LEU A 75 3.25 -5.99 7.50
N ILE A 76 2.93 -4.79 7.98
CA ILE A 76 2.43 -4.57 9.34
C ILE A 76 1.11 -5.32 9.53
N ALA A 77 0.18 -5.16 8.60
CA ALA A 77 -1.12 -5.82 8.65
C ALA A 77 -1.00 -7.35 8.61
N ILE A 78 -0.18 -7.90 7.71
CA ILE A 78 0.07 -9.34 7.62
C ILE A 78 0.68 -9.85 8.93
N LYS A 79 1.72 -9.19 9.46
CA LYS A 79 2.34 -9.56 10.74
C LYS A 79 1.30 -9.65 11.87
N ASN A 80 0.37 -8.71 11.93
CA ASN A 80 -0.68 -8.67 12.95
C ASN A 80 -1.81 -9.70 12.70
N THR A 81 -1.90 -10.28 11.50
CA THR A 81 -2.83 -11.39 11.20
C THR A 81 -2.27 -12.78 11.49
N ILE A 82 -0.98 -12.90 11.86
CA ILE A 82 -0.32 -14.20 12.06
C ILE A 82 -0.72 -14.79 13.42
N ASN A 83 -1.40 -15.93 13.36
CA ASN A 83 -1.81 -16.75 14.48
C ASN A 83 -1.29 -18.19 14.30
N GLY A 84 -1.42 -19.03 15.34
CA GLY A 84 -0.93 -20.41 15.31
C GLY A 84 -1.47 -21.25 14.14
N THR A 85 -2.69 -20.99 13.69
CA THR A 85 -3.39 -21.74 12.63
C THR A 85 -2.97 -21.36 11.21
N ASN A 86 -2.51 -20.13 10.98
CA ASN A 86 -2.15 -19.63 9.65
C ASN A 86 -0.66 -19.24 9.54
N LYS A 87 0.16 -19.64 10.52
CA LYS A 87 1.57 -19.25 10.65
C LYS A 87 2.38 -19.48 9.38
N PHE A 88 2.24 -20.65 8.75
CA PHE A 88 2.96 -20.97 7.51
C PHE A 88 2.63 -19.97 6.39
N TRP A 89 1.34 -19.82 6.08
CA TRP A 89 0.87 -18.89 5.05
C TRP A 89 1.17 -17.43 5.37
N GLY A 90 1.12 -17.04 6.64
CA GLY A 90 1.47 -15.72 7.10
C GLY A 90 2.94 -15.39 6.90
N ILE A 91 3.84 -16.34 7.19
CA ILE A 91 5.26 -16.21 6.91
C ILE A 91 5.51 -16.14 5.40
N THR A 92 4.88 -17.01 4.59
CA THR A 92 5.00 -16.96 3.13
C THR A 92 4.58 -15.60 2.58
N ALA A 93 3.44 -15.06 3.04
CA ALA A 93 2.97 -13.74 2.65
C ALA A 93 3.95 -12.64 3.07
N LEU A 94 4.49 -12.68 4.29
CA LEU A 94 5.53 -11.75 4.73
C LEU A 94 6.75 -11.77 3.83
N VAL A 95 7.25 -12.95 3.46
CA VAL A 95 8.42 -13.09 2.59
C VAL A 95 8.15 -12.49 1.21
N ILE A 96 7.00 -12.80 0.61
CA ILE A 96 6.62 -12.27 -0.72
C ILE A 96 6.53 -10.75 -0.68
N VAL A 97 5.80 -10.18 0.27
CA VAL A 97 5.64 -8.73 0.38
C VAL A 97 6.98 -8.05 0.71
N SER A 98 7.81 -8.67 1.56
CA SER A 98 9.13 -8.10 1.91
C SER A 98 10.06 -8.05 0.71
N LEU A 99 10.08 -9.12 -0.12
CA LEU A 99 10.86 -9.12 -1.35
C LEU A 99 10.37 -8.05 -2.33
N SER A 100 9.05 -7.88 -2.47
CA SER A 100 8.49 -6.80 -3.29
C SER A 100 8.92 -5.42 -2.80
N VAL A 101 8.84 -5.15 -1.49
CA VAL A 101 9.27 -3.87 -0.90
C VAL A 101 10.76 -3.63 -1.11
N LEU A 102 11.60 -4.68 -1.04
CA LEU A 102 13.04 -4.55 -1.32
C LEU A 102 13.31 -4.17 -2.78
N VAL A 103 12.60 -4.79 -3.73
CA VAL A 103 12.71 -4.44 -5.15
C VAL A 103 12.28 -3.00 -5.38
N ASP A 104 11.16 -2.58 -4.81
CA ASP A 104 10.65 -1.21 -4.94
C ASP A 104 11.61 -0.18 -4.31
N ALA A 105 12.24 -0.53 -3.18
CA ALA A 105 13.22 0.31 -2.51
C ALA A 105 14.49 0.47 -3.36
N LEU A 106 14.99 -0.62 -3.94
CA LEU A 106 16.13 -0.58 -4.85
C LEU A 106 15.83 0.28 -6.09
N ALA A 107 14.63 0.12 -6.68
CA ALA A 107 14.20 0.92 -7.82
C ALA A 107 14.10 2.41 -7.45
N PHE A 108 13.52 2.73 -6.29
CA PHE A 108 13.43 4.10 -5.80
C PHE A 108 14.81 4.73 -5.59
N VAL A 109 15.72 4.02 -4.93
CA VAL A 109 17.10 4.46 -4.70
C VAL A 109 17.80 4.69 -6.04
N GLY A 110 17.68 3.77 -7.00
CA GLY A 110 18.25 3.91 -8.34
C GLY A 110 17.79 5.19 -9.06
N ILE A 111 16.48 5.46 -9.07
CA ILE A 111 15.92 6.66 -9.72
C ILE A 111 16.40 7.94 -9.03
N VAL A 112 16.50 7.93 -7.69
CA VAL A 112 17.01 9.08 -6.94
C VAL A 112 18.49 9.32 -7.22
N PHE A 113 19.32 8.27 -7.22
CA PHE A 113 20.75 8.39 -7.55
C PHE A 113 20.98 8.91 -8.96
N GLU A 114 20.23 8.42 -9.95
CA GLU A 114 20.31 8.91 -11.34
C GLU A 114 20.04 10.42 -11.41
N LYS A 115 19.02 10.91 -10.67
CA LYS A 115 18.74 12.35 -10.57
C LYS A 115 19.89 13.16 -9.97
N TYR A 116 20.63 12.61 -9.01
CA TYR A 116 21.79 13.30 -8.41
C TYR A 116 22.98 13.36 -9.37
N ILE A 117 23.17 12.33 -10.21
CA ILE A 117 24.21 12.33 -11.25
C ILE A 117 23.86 13.31 -12.37
N ASP A 118 22.60 13.34 -12.83
CA ASP A 118 22.13 14.25 -13.89
C ASP A 118 22.21 15.74 -13.50
N ALA A 119 22.35 16.06 -12.21
CA ALA A 119 22.38 17.42 -11.68
C ALA A 119 23.80 17.98 -11.45
N LEU A 120 24.85 17.18 -11.70
CA LEU A 120 26.26 17.52 -11.50
C LEU A 120 26.94 17.88 -12.83
#